data_AF-A0A355TZL2-F1
#
_entry.id   AF-A0A355TZL2-F1
#
_cell.length_a   1.000
_cell.length_b   1.000
_cell.length_c   1.000
_cell.angle_alpha   90.00
_cell.angle_beta   90.00
_cell.angle_gamma   90.00
#
_symmetry.space_group_name_H-M   'P 1'
#
loop_
_entity.id
_entity.type
_entity.pdbx_description
1 polymer ?
#
loop_
_entity_poly.entity_id
_entity_poly.type
_entity_poly.pdbx_seq_one_letter_code
_entity_poly.pdbx_strand_id
1 'polypeptide(L)'
;MIDRLSKKVVKREMNIKPQDKTIKELLLSGRQFIIPRFQREYSWDRKNYKEFLDDMLNCLIISEGKVNYDQYFLGTMLFVGDCFEGDKNEIDVVDGQQRLTTITILFSALSDRFIQINQNTLSEQIFKYIMTTNDDGEVVRIIQSKTHYPFFSFYIQEREKTNIENPSTEEEQCIKETYEYLYNSLSEDKLKGFLKKKYGDDNVDELNYIDILKAVRDQVLNTTFVSISTKERKQANMIFEILNAKGKNLSGVDLIKNKIFEIVNDTEPADYAEEKWKSIKSLLNDRNIDVGFVQFYRYFWISKYKKSSVNKLYDDFKSTIRPVSKKRYKEFLAEIEDTARIYVKTVSPQRNDFQNKKEYFGLIQSIKVLSDDFNIVQVRIALIALLEAKEKGIITLKQLKSIVYELENFHFSYNAICSKPTNRLEKIYSSFSINLRKCSDKVKAREILKDLINQLNALYVSYQEFESEFIKLSYSKHDTITNI
;
A
#
# COMPACT_ATOMS: atom_id res chain seq x y z
N MET A 1 -21.72 -46.73 -27.17
CA MET A 1 -21.89 -45.56 -28.05
C MET A 1 -21.72 -44.33 -27.18
N ILE A 2 -20.67 -43.55 -27.45
CA ILE A 2 -20.14 -42.51 -26.58
C ILE A 2 -20.98 -41.24 -26.75
N ASP A 3 -21.66 -40.81 -25.68
CA ASP A 3 -22.38 -39.55 -25.64
C ASP A 3 -21.40 -38.42 -25.31
N ARG A 4 -20.95 -37.71 -26.35
CA ARG A 4 -20.08 -36.53 -26.21
C ARG A 4 -20.94 -35.34 -25.80
N LEU A 5 -20.96 -35.06 -24.50
CA LEU A 5 -21.38 -33.77 -23.95
C LEU A 5 -20.55 -32.64 -24.59
N SER A 6 -21.15 -31.98 -25.59
CA SER A 6 -20.67 -30.75 -26.17
C SER A 6 -20.74 -29.63 -25.12
N LYS A 7 -19.63 -29.38 -24.43
CA LYS A 7 -19.44 -28.14 -23.66
C LYS A 7 -19.56 -26.98 -24.65
N LYS A 8 -20.75 -26.37 -24.75
CA LYS A 8 -20.96 -25.08 -25.41
C LYS A 8 -19.95 -24.09 -24.82
N VAL A 9 -18.92 -23.74 -25.58
CA VAL A 9 -18.03 -22.63 -25.28
C VAL A 9 -18.87 -21.37 -25.46
N VAL A 10 -19.44 -20.86 -24.38
CA VAL A 10 -20.11 -19.56 -24.39
C VAL A 10 -19.02 -18.51 -24.67
N LYS A 11 -19.11 -17.86 -25.84
CA LYS A 11 -18.25 -16.74 -26.21
C LYS A 11 -18.46 -15.64 -25.16
N ARG A 12 -17.44 -15.33 -24.35
CA ARG A 12 -17.48 -14.19 -23.43
C ARG A 12 -17.42 -12.91 -24.25
N GLU A 13 -18.55 -12.24 -24.43
CA GLU A 13 -18.56 -10.88 -24.97
C GLU A 13 -18.13 -9.91 -23.87
N MET A 14 -17.04 -9.19 -24.11
CA MET A 14 -16.61 -8.11 -23.23
C MET A 14 -17.43 -6.87 -23.59
N ASN A 15 -18.31 -6.44 -22.67
CA ASN A 15 -19.07 -5.21 -22.84
C ASN A 15 -18.32 -4.08 -22.12
N ILE A 16 -17.33 -3.50 -22.81
CA ILE A 16 -16.54 -2.37 -22.34
C ILE A 16 -16.99 -1.13 -23.12
N LYS A 17 -17.41 -0.09 -22.41
CA LYS A 17 -17.73 1.21 -23.00
C LYS A 17 -16.66 2.24 -22.57
N PRO A 18 -15.63 2.52 -23.40
CA PRO A 18 -14.76 3.66 -23.17
C PRO A 18 -15.46 4.94 -23.63
N GLN A 19 -15.50 5.97 -22.78
CA GLN A 19 -16.07 7.28 -23.10
C GLN A 19 -15.20 8.39 -22.51
N ASP A 20 -14.98 9.45 -23.28
CA ASP A 20 -14.34 10.66 -22.78
C ASP A 20 -15.36 11.48 -21.98
N LYS A 21 -15.00 11.83 -20.75
CA LYS A 21 -15.88 12.51 -19.78
C LYS A 21 -15.12 13.55 -18.99
N THR A 22 -15.84 14.55 -18.50
CA THR A 22 -15.28 15.56 -17.59
C THR A 22 -15.53 15.20 -16.12
N ILE A 23 -14.70 15.72 -15.22
CA ILE A 23 -14.93 15.60 -13.77
C ILE A 23 -16.29 16.17 -13.38
N LYS A 24 -16.71 17.27 -14.02
CA LYS A 24 -18.03 17.87 -13.83
C LYS A 24 -19.16 16.88 -14.12
N GLU A 25 -19.11 16.20 -15.26
CA GLU A 25 -20.12 15.18 -15.62
C GLU A 25 -20.12 14.01 -14.64
N LEU A 26 -18.95 13.58 -14.16
CA LEU A 26 -18.83 12.49 -13.19
C LEU A 26 -19.49 12.86 -11.85
N LEU A 27 -19.16 14.02 -11.29
CA LEU A 27 -19.62 14.44 -9.97
C LEU A 27 -21.09 14.88 -9.96
N LEU A 28 -21.60 15.42 -11.08
CA LEU A 28 -23.01 15.80 -11.23
C LEU A 28 -23.89 14.68 -11.79
N SER A 29 -23.38 13.45 -11.90
CA SER A 29 -24.15 12.29 -12.38
C SER A 29 -25.29 11.87 -11.45
N GLY A 30 -25.36 12.41 -10.23
CA GLY A 30 -26.31 12.02 -9.19
C GLY A 30 -26.00 10.66 -8.56
N ARG A 31 -24.84 10.06 -8.89
CA ARG A 31 -24.44 8.73 -8.46
C ARG A 31 -23.50 8.79 -7.25
N GLN A 32 -23.48 7.69 -6.51
CA GLN A 32 -22.53 7.45 -5.43
C GLN A 32 -21.41 6.53 -5.91
N PHE A 33 -20.17 6.97 -5.72
CA PHE A 33 -18.96 6.23 -6.03
C PHE A 33 -18.45 5.53 -4.77
N ILE A 34 -18.60 4.22 -4.74
CA ILE A 34 -18.19 3.38 -3.62
C ILE A 34 -16.78 2.86 -3.90
N ILE A 35 -15.84 3.21 -3.01
CA ILE A 35 -14.50 2.63 -2.97
C ILE A 35 -14.60 1.25 -2.29
N PRO A 36 -14.35 0.16 -3.03
CA PRO A 36 -14.48 -1.19 -2.48
C PRO A 36 -13.41 -1.49 -1.43
N ARG A 37 -13.76 -2.27 -0.40
CA ARG A 37 -12.86 -2.64 0.72
C ARG A 37 -11.50 -3.25 0.33
N PHE A 38 -11.42 -3.88 -0.84
CA PHE A 38 -10.17 -4.51 -1.30
C PHE A 38 -9.19 -3.52 -1.86
N GLN A 39 -9.65 -2.33 -2.25
CA GLN A 39 -8.78 -1.30 -2.78
C GLN A 39 -7.70 -0.89 -1.78
N ARG A 40 -6.64 -0.30 -2.33
CA ARG A 40 -5.54 0.23 -1.53
C ARG A 40 -5.98 1.54 -0.87
N GLU A 41 -5.59 1.71 0.38
CA GLU A 41 -5.78 2.95 1.14
C GLU A 41 -5.17 4.16 0.41
N TYR A 42 -5.69 5.35 0.68
CA TYR A 42 -5.13 6.59 0.17
C TYR A 42 -3.67 6.74 0.60
N SER A 43 -2.77 6.88 -0.38
CA SER A 43 -1.31 6.82 -0.16
C SER A 43 -0.52 7.72 -1.12
N TRP A 44 -1.16 8.74 -1.69
CA TRP A 44 -0.46 9.78 -2.43
C TRP A 44 0.41 10.61 -1.48
N ASP A 45 1.73 10.45 -1.61
CA ASP A 45 2.70 11.28 -0.90
C ASP A 45 2.73 12.73 -1.43
N ARG A 46 3.56 13.56 -0.76
CA ARG A 46 3.77 14.96 -1.12
C ARG A 46 4.18 15.22 -2.55
N LYS A 47 4.90 14.29 -3.18
CA LYS A 47 5.28 14.44 -4.57
C LYS A 47 4.05 14.31 -5.46
N ASN A 48 3.21 13.30 -5.23
CA ASN A 48 2.06 13.01 -6.08
C ASN A 48 0.97 14.11 -6.02
N TYR A 49 0.53 14.53 -4.82
CA TYR A 49 -0.52 15.55 -4.73
C TYR A 49 -0.02 16.95 -5.11
N LYS A 50 1.28 17.22 -4.97
CA LYS A 50 1.91 18.44 -5.50
C LYS A 50 1.92 18.42 -7.02
N GLU A 51 2.39 17.34 -7.64
CA GLU A 51 2.40 17.18 -9.09
C GLU A 51 0.98 17.33 -9.67
N PHE A 52 -0.01 16.72 -9.03
CA PHE A 52 -1.42 16.90 -9.40
C PHE A 52 -1.87 18.37 -9.37
N LEU A 53 -1.58 19.11 -8.29
CA LEU A 53 -1.95 20.52 -8.19
C LEU A 53 -1.19 21.38 -9.19
N ASP A 54 0.13 21.16 -9.32
CA ASP A 54 0.98 21.90 -10.25
C ASP A 54 0.49 21.70 -11.70
N ASP A 55 0.08 20.48 -12.08
CA ASP A 55 -0.53 20.18 -13.37
C ASP A 55 -1.83 20.94 -13.61
N MET A 56 -2.71 21.02 -12.62
CA MET A 56 -3.93 21.84 -12.70
C MET A 56 -3.57 23.32 -12.90
N LEU A 57 -2.66 23.86 -12.07
CA LEU A 57 -2.27 25.27 -12.12
C LEU A 57 -1.53 25.61 -13.42
N ASN A 58 -0.74 24.68 -13.96
CA ASN A 58 -0.03 24.84 -15.22
C ASN A 58 -0.99 24.98 -16.41
N CYS A 59 -2.20 24.44 -16.32
CA CYS A 59 -3.22 24.60 -17.36
C CYS A 59 -3.97 25.94 -17.29
N LEU A 60 -3.73 26.77 -16.27
CA LEU A 60 -4.34 28.09 -16.21
C LEU A 60 -3.71 29.04 -17.23
N ILE A 61 -4.58 29.72 -17.98
CA ILE A 61 -4.22 30.69 -19.03
C ILE A 61 -4.72 32.07 -18.63
N ILE A 62 -3.83 33.07 -18.67
CA ILE A 62 -4.23 34.47 -18.54
C ILE A 62 -4.44 35.03 -19.95
N SER A 63 -5.65 35.49 -20.23
CA SER A 63 -5.99 36.15 -21.49
C SER A 63 -6.92 37.32 -21.20
N GLU A 64 -6.60 38.49 -21.76
CA GLU A 64 -7.41 39.71 -21.60
C GLU A 64 -7.70 40.09 -20.13
N GLY A 65 -6.70 39.92 -19.24
CA GLY A 65 -6.85 40.21 -17.81
C GLY A 65 -7.75 39.23 -17.05
N LYS A 66 -8.12 38.09 -17.65
CA LYS A 66 -8.91 37.02 -17.02
C LYS A 66 -8.14 35.72 -16.97
N VAL A 67 -8.32 34.98 -15.89
CA VAL A 67 -7.80 33.62 -15.75
C VAL A 67 -8.83 32.63 -16.27
N ASN A 68 -8.45 31.89 -17.30
CA ASN A 68 -9.23 30.83 -17.93
C ASN A 68 -8.56 29.47 -17.71
N TYR A 69 -9.34 28.41 -17.93
CA TYR A 69 -8.86 27.03 -17.90
C TYR A 69 -8.45 26.57 -19.31
N ASP A 70 -7.59 25.55 -19.37
CA ASP A 70 -7.24 24.83 -20.59
C ASP A 70 -7.62 23.35 -20.47
N GLN A 71 -7.65 22.64 -21.59
CA GLN A 71 -7.94 21.21 -21.60
C GLN A 71 -6.79 20.42 -20.96
N TYR A 72 -7.10 19.66 -19.92
CA TYR A 72 -6.17 18.74 -19.29
C TYR A 72 -6.72 17.32 -19.31
N PHE A 73 -5.84 16.35 -19.58
CA PHE A 73 -6.17 14.94 -19.58
C PHE A 73 -5.61 14.22 -18.35
N LEU A 74 -6.49 13.73 -17.49
CA LEU A 74 -6.14 13.13 -16.20
C LEU A 74 -5.79 11.63 -16.28
N GLY A 75 -6.09 10.99 -17.41
CA GLY A 75 -5.88 9.56 -17.62
C GLY A 75 -7.18 8.76 -17.68
N THR A 76 -7.11 7.49 -17.26
CA THR A 76 -8.23 6.55 -17.27
C THR A 76 -8.80 6.34 -15.87
N MET A 77 -10.10 6.09 -15.77
CA MET A 77 -10.77 5.59 -14.56
C MET A 77 -11.63 4.38 -14.92
N LEU A 78 -11.70 3.40 -14.02
CA LEU A 78 -12.42 2.15 -14.24
C LEU A 78 -13.50 1.96 -13.18
N PHE A 79 -14.71 1.66 -13.63
CA PHE A 79 -15.89 1.53 -12.80
C PHE A 79 -16.64 0.21 -13.05
N VAL A 80 -17.30 -0.32 -12.01
CA VAL A 80 -18.30 -1.39 -12.14
C VAL A 80 -19.68 -0.80 -11.91
N GLY A 81 -20.53 -0.93 -12.92
CA GLY A 81 -21.73 -0.10 -13.07
C GLY A 81 -21.52 0.90 -14.21
N ASP A 82 -22.62 1.28 -14.86
CA ASP A 82 -22.59 2.31 -15.89
C ASP A 82 -22.77 3.66 -15.19
N CYS A 83 -21.78 4.54 -15.33
CA CYS A 83 -21.74 5.80 -14.60
C CYS A 83 -22.70 6.85 -15.16
N PHE A 84 -23.15 6.65 -16.40
CA PHE A 84 -23.88 7.64 -17.16
C PHE A 84 -25.19 7.10 -17.75
N GLU A 85 -25.36 5.77 -17.85
CA GLU A 85 -26.55 5.12 -18.39
C GLU A 85 -26.96 3.90 -17.53
N GLY A 86 -27.84 4.07 -16.53
CA GLY A 86 -28.38 2.91 -15.79
C GLY A 86 -29.27 3.25 -14.58
N ASP A 87 -29.85 2.24 -13.94
CA ASP A 87 -30.73 2.41 -12.77
C ASP A 87 -29.98 2.34 -11.42
N LYS A 88 -28.68 2.00 -11.43
CA LYS A 88 -27.91 1.83 -10.19
C LYS A 88 -27.38 3.14 -9.66
N ASN A 89 -27.89 3.60 -8.53
CA ASN A 89 -27.38 4.82 -7.88
C ASN A 89 -25.97 4.65 -7.31
N GLU A 90 -25.50 3.41 -7.12
CA GLU A 90 -24.16 3.09 -6.61
C GLU A 90 -23.25 2.49 -7.70
N ILE A 91 -22.03 3.03 -7.78
CA ILE A 91 -20.98 2.64 -8.73
C ILE A 91 -19.72 2.27 -7.96
N ASP A 92 -19.20 1.08 -8.18
CA ASP A 92 -17.94 0.66 -7.57
C ASP A 92 -16.74 1.26 -8.34
N VAL A 93 -15.85 1.96 -7.65
CA VAL A 93 -14.59 2.46 -8.22
C VAL A 93 -13.52 1.37 -8.19
N VAL A 94 -13.05 0.94 -9.37
CA VAL A 94 -12.01 -0.10 -9.49
C VAL A 94 -10.64 0.50 -9.77
N ASP A 95 -10.57 1.60 -10.52
CA ASP A 95 -9.34 2.38 -10.73
C ASP A 95 -9.64 3.88 -10.74
N GLY A 96 -8.66 4.69 -10.34
CA GLY A 96 -8.81 6.14 -10.23
C GLY A 96 -9.19 6.63 -8.82
N GLN A 97 -9.30 5.73 -7.84
CA GLN A 97 -9.66 6.08 -6.46
C GLN A 97 -8.80 7.21 -5.86
N GLN A 98 -7.46 7.14 -5.99
CA GLN A 98 -6.55 8.13 -5.41
C GLN A 98 -6.76 9.53 -6.01
N ARG A 99 -7.03 9.60 -7.33
CA ARG A 99 -7.35 10.85 -8.03
C ARG A 99 -8.68 11.40 -7.55
N LEU A 100 -9.71 10.57 -7.46
CA LEU A 100 -11.05 10.98 -7.06
C LEU A 100 -11.09 11.46 -5.60
N THR A 101 -10.36 10.78 -4.71
CA THR A 101 -10.14 11.21 -3.32
C THR A 101 -9.42 12.56 -3.28
N THR A 102 -8.32 12.73 -4.04
CA THR A 102 -7.57 14.01 -4.06
C THR A 102 -8.39 15.17 -4.61
N ILE A 103 -9.18 14.94 -5.67
CA ILE A 103 -10.12 15.93 -6.22
C ILE A 103 -11.13 16.37 -5.15
N THR A 104 -11.63 15.44 -4.36
CA THR A 104 -12.57 15.74 -3.27
C THR A 104 -11.91 16.54 -2.15
N ILE A 105 -10.68 16.18 -1.78
CA ILE A 105 -9.88 16.96 -0.82
C ILE A 105 -9.64 18.38 -1.35
N LEU A 106 -9.33 18.52 -2.65
CA LEU A 106 -9.14 19.82 -3.29
C LEU A 106 -10.42 20.68 -3.27
N PHE A 107 -11.58 20.11 -3.57
CA PHE A 107 -12.85 20.83 -3.46
C PHE A 107 -13.17 21.23 -2.02
N SER A 108 -12.87 20.38 -1.04
CA SER A 108 -13.02 20.73 0.38
C SER A 108 -12.13 21.94 0.74
N ALA A 109 -10.86 21.90 0.34
CA ALA A 109 -9.93 23.02 0.55
C ALA A 109 -10.36 24.31 -0.17
N LEU A 110 -10.88 24.22 -1.39
CA LEU A 110 -11.44 25.35 -2.13
C LEU A 110 -12.66 25.95 -1.41
N SER A 111 -13.58 25.10 -0.94
CA SER A 111 -14.74 25.53 -0.15
C SER A 111 -14.30 26.32 1.09
N ASP A 112 -13.32 25.80 1.84
CA ASP A 112 -12.82 26.46 3.05
C ASP A 112 -12.13 27.79 2.75
N ARG A 113 -11.43 27.90 1.61
CA ARG A 113 -10.87 29.17 1.13
C ARG A 113 -11.96 30.18 0.78
N PHE A 114 -13.07 29.76 0.16
CA PHE A 114 -14.21 30.64 -0.09
C PHE A 114 -14.88 31.10 1.21
N ILE A 115 -15.01 30.24 2.22
CA ILE A 115 -15.52 30.63 3.55
C ILE A 115 -14.60 31.68 4.18
N GLN A 116 -13.28 31.48 4.14
CA GLN A 116 -12.30 32.40 4.71
C GLN A 116 -12.41 33.82 4.15
N ILE A 117 -12.78 33.97 2.87
CA ILE A 117 -12.97 35.27 2.20
C ILE A 117 -14.44 35.72 2.16
N ASN A 118 -15.29 35.16 3.03
CA ASN A 118 -16.71 35.48 3.19
C ASN A 118 -17.59 35.22 1.95
N GLN A 119 -17.19 34.29 1.07
CA GLN A 119 -17.93 33.89 -0.13
C GLN A 119 -18.73 32.61 0.13
N ASN A 120 -19.68 32.66 1.07
CA ASN A 120 -20.46 31.50 1.50
C ASN A 120 -21.23 30.81 0.35
N THR A 121 -21.85 31.59 -0.54
CA THR A 121 -22.57 31.04 -1.69
C THR A 121 -21.66 30.25 -2.62
N LEU A 122 -20.42 30.71 -2.86
CA LEU A 122 -19.45 29.97 -3.69
C LEU A 122 -19.01 28.69 -2.99
N SER A 123 -18.78 28.73 -1.68
CA SER A 123 -18.50 27.54 -0.86
C SER A 123 -19.63 26.50 -0.98
N GLU A 124 -20.90 26.91 -0.84
CA GLU A 124 -22.05 26.02 -1.00
C GLU A 124 -22.11 25.38 -2.38
N GLN A 125 -21.83 26.13 -3.46
CA GLN A 125 -21.80 25.56 -4.81
C GLN A 125 -20.66 24.57 -5.02
N ILE A 126 -19.48 24.82 -4.42
CA ILE A 126 -18.37 23.86 -4.46
C ILE A 126 -18.76 22.57 -3.73
N PHE A 127 -19.45 22.69 -2.61
CA PHE A 127 -19.79 21.53 -1.77
C PHE A 127 -20.76 20.56 -2.45
N LYS A 128 -21.51 21.01 -3.48
CA LYS A 128 -22.32 20.15 -4.35
C LYS A 128 -21.50 19.14 -5.18
N TYR A 129 -20.19 19.34 -5.29
CA TYR A 129 -19.28 18.38 -5.91
C TYR A 129 -18.73 17.35 -4.92
N ILE A 130 -19.06 17.47 -3.64
CA ILE A 130 -18.69 16.54 -2.55
C ILE A 130 -19.93 15.77 -2.07
N MET A 131 -21.06 16.48 -1.96
CA MET A 131 -22.36 15.95 -1.56
C MET A 131 -23.35 16.12 -2.70
N THR A 132 -24.17 15.10 -2.95
CA THR A 132 -25.30 15.14 -3.88
C THR A 132 -26.59 14.86 -3.14
N THR A 133 -27.72 15.01 -3.83
CA THR A 133 -29.04 14.60 -3.34
C THR A 133 -29.47 13.37 -4.13
N ASN A 134 -29.94 12.32 -3.45
CA ASN A 134 -30.51 11.14 -4.12
C ASN A 134 -31.95 11.44 -4.61
N ASP A 135 -32.55 10.49 -5.33
CA ASP A 135 -33.91 10.63 -5.85
C ASP A 135 -34.98 10.81 -4.75
N ASP A 136 -34.67 10.39 -3.51
CA ASP A 136 -35.52 10.51 -2.33
C ASP A 136 -35.36 11.86 -1.60
N GLY A 137 -34.49 12.76 -2.10
CA GLY A 137 -34.26 14.07 -1.50
C GLY A 137 -33.26 14.08 -0.34
N GLU A 138 -32.61 12.95 -0.05
CA GLU A 138 -31.63 12.81 1.01
C GLU A 138 -30.24 13.27 0.56
N VAL A 139 -29.54 13.98 1.43
CA VAL A 139 -28.17 14.44 1.19
C VAL A 139 -27.20 13.28 1.40
N VAL A 140 -26.52 12.89 0.33
CA VAL A 140 -25.63 11.73 0.29
C VAL A 140 -24.24 12.12 -0.20
N ARG A 141 -23.22 11.37 0.24
CA ARG A 141 -21.83 11.59 -0.17
C ARG A 141 -21.60 11.04 -1.57
N ILE A 142 -20.97 11.83 -2.45
CA ILE A 142 -20.60 11.38 -3.80
C ILE A 142 -19.54 10.28 -3.72
N ILE A 143 -18.59 10.35 -2.79
CA ILE A 143 -17.61 9.29 -2.56
C ILE A 143 -17.85 8.65 -1.20
N GLN A 144 -17.89 7.32 -1.18
CA GLN A 144 -17.93 6.54 0.05
C GLN A 144 -16.79 5.55 0.08
N SER A 145 -16.06 5.48 1.18
CA SER A 145 -15.09 4.42 1.45
C SER A 145 -15.33 3.85 2.82
N LYS A 146 -15.05 2.56 2.96
CA LYS A 146 -15.02 1.90 4.28
C LYS A 146 -13.67 2.05 4.98
N THR A 147 -12.58 2.37 4.28
CA THR A 147 -11.22 2.35 4.85
C THR A 147 -10.93 3.57 5.71
N HIS A 148 -11.31 4.76 5.23
CA HIS A 148 -11.07 6.05 5.88
C HIS A 148 -12.34 6.65 6.52
N TYR A 149 -13.31 5.81 6.86
CA TYR A 149 -14.49 6.21 7.63
C TYR A 149 -14.21 6.03 9.14
N PRO A 150 -14.56 7.00 10.01
CA PRO A 150 -15.33 8.21 9.73
C PRO A 150 -14.47 9.45 9.40
N PHE A 151 -13.15 9.40 9.58
CA PHE A 151 -12.27 10.58 9.50
C PHE A 151 -12.45 11.41 8.23
N PHE A 152 -12.45 10.79 7.05
CA PHE A 152 -12.65 11.52 5.78
C PHE A 152 -14.01 12.20 5.71
N SER A 153 -15.05 11.58 6.29
CA SER A 153 -16.39 12.14 6.32
C SER A 153 -16.43 13.44 7.13
N PHE A 154 -15.83 13.45 8.32
CA PHE A 154 -15.82 14.63 9.19
C PHE A 154 -14.81 15.69 8.77
N TYR A 155 -13.64 15.29 8.26
CA TYR A 155 -12.54 16.22 7.96
C TYR A 155 -12.62 16.84 6.56
N ILE A 156 -13.12 16.08 5.57
CA ILE A 156 -13.16 16.49 4.16
C ILE A 156 -14.60 16.73 3.68
N GLN A 157 -15.53 15.85 4.04
CA GLN A 157 -16.91 15.85 3.51
C GLN A 157 -17.93 16.53 4.42
N GLU A 158 -17.48 17.20 5.48
CA GLU A 158 -18.29 18.08 6.31
C GLU A 158 -17.86 19.53 6.11
N ARG A 159 -18.80 20.40 5.76
CA ARG A 159 -18.49 21.80 5.42
C ARG A 159 -18.04 22.61 6.65
N GLU A 160 -18.66 22.35 7.80
CA GLU A 160 -18.40 23.09 9.04
C GLU A 160 -17.30 22.46 9.90
N LYS A 161 -16.94 21.20 9.62
CA LYS A 161 -15.89 20.43 10.31
C LYS A 161 -16.04 20.48 11.83
N THR A 162 -17.25 20.19 12.32
CA THR A 162 -17.56 20.33 13.75
C THR A 162 -16.95 19.22 14.60
N ASN A 163 -16.71 18.03 14.02
CA ASN A 163 -16.20 16.84 14.70
C ASN A 163 -14.80 16.45 14.20
N ILE A 164 -13.80 17.31 14.38
CA ILE A 164 -12.42 17.01 13.98
C ILE A 164 -11.81 16.00 14.94
N GLU A 165 -11.75 14.75 14.51
CA GLU A 165 -10.95 13.71 15.15
C GLU A 165 -9.48 13.80 14.72
N ASN A 166 -8.56 13.35 15.57
CA ASN A 166 -7.16 13.21 15.17
C ASN A 166 -6.97 11.96 14.31
N PRO A 167 -6.05 12.00 13.32
CA PRO A 167 -5.75 10.83 12.51
C PRO A 167 -5.20 9.71 13.39
N SER A 168 -5.76 8.52 13.22
CA SER A 168 -5.42 7.28 13.92
C SER A 168 -4.66 6.30 13.04
N THR A 169 -4.73 6.47 11.72
CA THR A 169 -4.05 5.61 10.72
C THR A 169 -3.12 6.41 9.80
N GLU A 170 -2.19 5.72 9.15
CA GLU A 170 -1.33 6.30 8.11
C GLU A 170 -2.14 6.92 6.96
N GLU A 171 -3.27 6.30 6.59
CA GLU A 171 -4.18 6.80 5.57
C GLU A 171 -4.78 8.15 5.98
N GLU A 172 -5.29 8.25 7.22
CA GLU A 172 -5.89 9.47 7.76
C GLU A 172 -4.86 10.59 7.89
N GLN A 173 -3.63 10.26 8.31
CA GLN A 173 -2.52 11.20 8.35
C GLN A 173 -2.18 11.72 6.94
N CYS A 174 -2.14 10.83 5.95
CA CYS A 174 -1.90 11.19 4.55
C CYS A 174 -3.02 12.10 3.99
N ILE A 175 -4.28 11.83 4.32
CA ILE A 175 -5.43 12.68 3.96
C ILE A 175 -5.27 14.07 4.58
N LYS A 176 -4.93 14.14 5.88
CA LYS A 176 -4.71 15.40 6.59
C LYS A 176 -3.59 16.23 5.95
N GLU A 177 -2.44 15.62 5.72
CA GLU A 177 -1.29 16.29 5.09
C GLU A 177 -1.61 16.77 3.67
N THR A 178 -2.35 15.98 2.89
CA THR A 178 -2.81 16.38 1.56
C THR A 178 -3.72 17.61 1.66
N TYR A 179 -4.71 17.59 2.55
CA TYR A 179 -5.62 18.71 2.76
C TYR A 179 -4.88 19.97 3.18
N GLU A 180 -4.03 19.89 4.20
CA GLU A 180 -3.25 21.04 4.69
C GLU A 180 -2.36 21.62 3.59
N TYR A 181 -1.71 20.76 2.79
CA TYR A 181 -0.91 21.21 1.66
C TYR A 181 -1.75 21.91 0.60
N LEU A 182 -2.86 21.32 0.16
CA LEU A 182 -3.73 21.89 -0.87
C LEU A 182 -4.35 23.20 -0.39
N TYR A 183 -4.91 23.22 0.82
CA TYR A 183 -5.43 24.43 1.46
C TYR A 183 -4.36 25.52 1.47
N ASN A 184 -3.17 25.24 2.00
CA ASN A 184 -2.08 26.21 2.05
C ASN A 184 -1.61 26.67 0.67
N SER A 185 -1.64 25.80 -0.34
CA SER A 185 -1.21 26.11 -1.72
C SER A 185 -2.22 26.99 -2.46
N LEU A 186 -3.48 26.95 -2.04
CA LEU A 186 -4.54 27.82 -2.56
C LEU A 186 -4.54 29.23 -1.97
N SER A 187 -3.61 29.61 -1.09
CA SER A 187 -3.53 30.98 -0.58
C SER A 187 -3.22 31.99 -1.69
N GLU A 188 -3.67 33.23 -1.54
CA GLU A 188 -3.46 34.28 -2.54
C GLU A 188 -1.98 34.44 -2.92
N ASP A 189 -1.09 34.56 -1.93
CA ASP A 189 0.35 34.71 -2.17
C ASP A 189 0.95 33.56 -2.98
N LYS A 190 0.51 32.32 -2.74
CA LYS A 190 1.06 31.16 -3.43
C LYS A 190 0.50 31.01 -4.83
N LEU A 191 -0.80 31.23 -5.03
CA LEU A 191 -1.42 31.18 -6.34
C LEU A 191 -0.89 32.31 -7.24
N LYS A 192 -0.84 33.55 -6.73
CA LYS A 192 -0.22 34.67 -7.44
C LYS A 192 1.25 34.40 -7.67
N GLY A 193 2.01 33.92 -6.68
CA GLY A 193 3.41 33.55 -6.83
C GLY A 193 3.66 32.45 -7.89
N PHE A 194 2.73 31.50 -8.05
CA PHE A 194 2.79 30.50 -9.11
C PHE A 194 2.54 31.13 -10.49
N LEU A 195 1.46 31.91 -10.63
CA LEU A 195 1.11 32.58 -11.88
C LEU A 195 2.17 33.59 -12.32
N LYS A 196 2.78 34.32 -11.38
CA LYS A 196 3.87 35.27 -11.62
C LYS A 196 5.08 34.62 -12.27
N LYS A 197 5.42 33.39 -11.88
CA LYS A 197 6.50 32.63 -12.52
C LYS A 197 6.21 32.31 -13.98
N LYS A 198 4.93 32.20 -14.37
CA LYS A 198 4.51 31.85 -15.73
C LYS A 198 4.24 33.06 -16.61
N TYR A 199 3.66 34.14 -16.05
CA TYR A 199 3.14 35.29 -16.80
C TYR A 199 3.77 36.63 -16.43
N GLY A 200 4.65 36.69 -15.43
CA GLY A 200 5.24 37.93 -14.92
C GLY A 200 4.36 38.64 -13.89
N ASP A 201 4.96 39.59 -13.16
CA ASP A 201 4.29 40.32 -12.07
C ASP A 201 3.14 41.20 -12.56
N ASP A 202 3.37 42.01 -13.60
CA ASP A 202 2.42 42.99 -14.12
C ASP A 202 1.07 42.38 -14.55
N ASN A 203 1.10 41.18 -15.11
CA ASN A 203 -0.12 40.48 -15.57
C ASN A 203 -0.94 39.84 -14.45
N VAL A 204 -0.35 39.67 -13.26
CA VAL A 204 -0.93 38.87 -12.16
C VAL A 204 -1.36 39.72 -10.98
N ASP A 205 -0.68 40.85 -10.74
CA ASP A 205 -0.98 41.71 -9.59
C ASP A 205 -2.40 42.28 -9.62
N GLU A 206 -2.92 42.58 -10.82
CA GLU A 206 -4.29 43.08 -11.02
C GLU A 206 -5.38 41.98 -10.92
N LEU A 207 -5.00 40.70 -10.86
CA LEU A 207 -5.97 39.61 -10.80
C LEU A 207 -6.62 39.53 -9.41
N ASN A 208 -7.95 39.46 -9.41
CA ASN A 208 -8.72 39.21 -8.21
C ASN A 208 -8.55 37.75 -7.77
N TYR A 209 -8.18 37.55 -6.49
CA TYR A 209 -8.01 36.24 -5.89
C TYR A 209 -9.25 35.34 -6.03
N ILE A 210 -10.46 35.90 -5.95
CA ILE A 210 -11.71 35.16 -6.14
C ILE A 210 -11.76 34.53 -7.53
N ASP A 211 -11.33 35.26 -8.56
CA ASP A 211 -11.40 34.80 -9.94
C ASP A 211 -10.31 33.76 -10.23
N ILE A 212 -9.15 33.86 -9.57
CA ILE A 212 -8.14 32.80 -9.59
C ILE A 212 -8.71 31.50 -8.98
N LEU A 213 -9.37 31.57 -7.82
CA LEU A 213 -10.00 30.39 -7.19
C LEU A 213 -11.10 29.78 -8.06
N LYS A 214 -11.91 30.61 -8.73
CA LYS A 214 -12.90 30.13 -9.72
C LYS A 214 -12.23 29.45 -10.89
N ALA A 215 -11.13 29.99 -11.41
CA ALA A 215 -10.39 29.39 -12.50
C ALA A 215 -9.80 28.02 -12.10
N VAL A 216 -9.27 27.89 -10.87
CA VAL A 216 -8.82 26.58 -10.33
C VAL A 216 -9.98 25.60 -10.27
N ARG A 217 -11.15 26.00 -9.74
CA ARG A 217 -12.36 25.17 -9.74
C ARG A 217 -12.71 24.72 -11.16
N ASP A 218 -12.77 25.66 -12.09
CA ASP A 218 -13.22 25.41 -13.46
C ASP A 218 -12.22 24.52 -14.21
N GLN A 219 -10.92 24.66 -13.94
CA GLN A 219 -9.88 23.77 -14.45
C GLN A 219 -10.08 22.32 -13.99
N VAL A 220 -10.34 22.11 -12.71
CA VAL A 220 -10.58 20.77 -12.16
C VAL A 220 -11.86 20.17 -12.74
N LEU A 221 -12.94 20.96 -12.84
CA LEU A 221 -14.23 20.50 -13.35
C LEU A 221 -14.18 20.12 -14.83
N ASN A 222 -13.45 20.87 -15.66
CA ASN A 222 -13.35 20.64 -17.10
C ASN A 222 -12.20 19.70 -17.49
N THR A 223 -11.47 19.18 -16.51
CA THR A 223 -10.48 18.12 -16.75
C THR A 223 -11.15 16.87 -17.32
N THR A 224 -10.58 16.34 -18.40
CA THR A 224 -11.11 15.19 -19.14
C THR A 224 -10.40 13.90 -18.72
N PHE A 225 -11.14 12.80 -18.65
CA PHE A 225 -10.61 11.46 -18.42
C PHE A 225 -11.37 10.44 -19.27
N VAL A 226 -10.75 9.28 -19.54
CA VAL A 226 -11.44 8.15 -20.17
C VAL A 226 -12.13 7.33 -19.09
N SER A 227 -13.46 7.32 -19.10
CA SER A 227 -14.27 6.43 -18.30
C SER A 227 -14.35 5.06 -18.96
N ILE A 228 -13.96 4.02 -18.23
CA ILE A 228 -14.14 2.63 -18.63
C ILE A 228 -15.17 2.02 -17.68
N SER A 229 -16.34 1.64 -18.21
CA SER A 229 -17.39 1.01 -17.40
C SER A 229 -17.64 -0.43 -17.85
N THR A 230 -17.91 -1.31 -16.88
CA THR A 230 -18.34 -2.69 -17.11
C THR A 230 -19.44 -3.11 -16.14
N LYS A 231 -20.32 -4.01 -16.58
CA LYS A 231 -21.42 -4.53 -15.74
C LYS A 231 -20.95 -5.57 -14.73
N GLU A 232 -19.81 -6.23 -14.98
CA GLU A 232 -19.33 -7.36 -14.19
C GLU A 232 -18.01 -7.04 -13.48
N ARG A 233 -18.00 -7.21 -12.15
CA ARG A 233 -16.80 -7.02 -11.33
C ARG A 233 -15.61 -7.89 -11.77
N LYS A 234 -15.85 -9.13 -12.23
CA LYS A 234 -14.78 -10.00 -12.75
C LYS A 234 -14.10 -9.42 -13.99
N GLN A 235 -14.87 -8.75 -14.87
CA GLN A 235 -14.33 -8.10 -16.06
C GLN A 235 -13.52 -6.86 -15.66
N ALA A 236 -14.01 -6.06 -14.71
CA ALA A 236 -13.25 -4.92 -14.20
C ALA A 236 -11.92 -5.35 -13.59
N ASN A 237 -11.90 -6.39 -12.75
CA ASN A 237 -10.65 -6.90 -12.18
C ASN A 237 -9.65 -7.33 -13.28
N MET A 238 -10.13 -7.97 -14.35
CA MET A 238 -9.28 -8.35 -15.49
C MET A 238 -8.73 -7.12 -16.23
N ILE A 239 -9.57 -6.13 -16.51
CA ILE A 239 -9.15 -4.88 -17.18
C ILE A 239 -8.14 -4.14 -16.30
N PHE A 240 -8.39 -4.06 -15.00
CA PHE A 240 -7.51 -3.48 -14.01
C PHE A 240 -6.14 -4.17 -13.98
N GLU A 241 -6.10 -5.51 -13.97
CA GLU A 241 -4.84 -6.26 -14.05
C GLU A 241 -4.06 -5.93 -15.35
N ILE A 242 -4.75 -5.81 -16.48
CA ILE A 242 -4.13 -5.50 -17.78
C ILE A 242 -3.59 -4.07 -17.84
N LEU A 243 -4.36 -3.09 -17.34
CA LEU A 243 -3.95 -1.68 -17.30
C LEU A 243 -2.71 -1.49 -16.40
N ASN A 244 -2.71 -2.13 -15.23
CA ASN A 244 -1.60 -2.04 -14.30
C ASN A 244 -0.36 -2.80 -14.76
N ALA A 245 -0.51 -3.95 -15.44
CA ALA A 245 0.62 -4.71 -15.97
C ALA A 245 1.45 -3.95 -17.03
N LYS A 246 0.89 -2.88 -17.61
CA LYS A 246 1.56 -2.02 -18.60
C LYS A 246 2.02 -0.66 -18.03
N GLY A 247 1.63 -0.31 -16.79
CA GLY A 247 1.84 1.02 -16.18
C GLY A 247 2.73 1.01 -14.93
N LYS A 248 2.69 2.09 -14.13
CA LYS A 248 3.40 2.20 -12.85
C LYS A 248 2.76 1.24 -11.84
N ASN A 249 3.48 0.19 -11.48
CA ASN A 249 2.95 -1.01 -10.83
C ASN A 249 2.35 -0.75 -9.44
N LEU A 250 1.11 -1.20 -9.21
CA LEU A 250 0.67 -1.64 -7.89
C LEU A 250 1.66 -2.67 -7.32
N SER A 251 1.80 -2.72 -6.00
CA SER A 251 2.64 -3.77 -5.43
C SER A 251 2.01 -5.14 -5.75
N GLY A 252 2.83 -6.17 -5.99
CA GLY A 252 2.31 -7.53 -6.18
C GLY A 252 1.42 -7.98 -5.01
N VAL A 253 1.61 -7.38 -3.82
CA VAL A 253 0.81 -7.64 -2.62
C VAL A 253 -0.59 -7.03 -2.71
N ASP A 254 -0.75 -5.86 -3.33
CA ASP A 254 -2.06 -5.24 -3.55
C ASP A 254 -2.92 -6.11 -4.49
N LEU A 255 -2.32 -6.64 -5.57
CA LEU A 255 -3.00 -7.58 -6.48
C LEU A 255 -3.41 -8.87 -5.76
N ILE A 256 -2.57 -9.36 -4.85
CA ILE A 256 -2.89 -10.52 -4.02
C ILE A 256 -4.07 -10.20 -3.08
N LYS A 257 -4.08 -9.05 -2.40
CA LYS A 257 -5.19 -8.60 -1.55
C LYS A 257 -6.50 -8.60 -2.34
N ASN A 258 -6.49 -7.94 -3.51
CA ASN A 258 -7.63 -7.88 -4.41
C ASN A 258 -8.15 -9.27 -4.76
N LYS A 259 -7.24 -10.19 -5.10
CA LYS A 259 -7.63 -11.55 -5.45
C LYS A 259 -8.21 -12.32 -4.27
N ILE A 260 -7.66 -12.13 -3.08
CA ILE A 260 -8.17 -12.76 -1.86
C ILE A 260 -9.59 -12.27 -1.56
N PHE A 261 -9.82 -10.97 -1.63
CA PHE A 261 -11.11 -10.36 -1.32
C PHE A 261 -12.17 -10.64 -2.38
N GLU A 262 -11.77 -10.82 -3.65
CA GLU A 262 -12.67 -11.29 -4.72
C GLU A 262 -13.26 -12.67 -4.37
N ILE A 263 -12.45 -13.55 -3.79
CA ILE A 263 -12.84 -14.93 -3.48
C ILE A 263 -13.51 -15.02 -2.11
N VAL A 264 -12.92 -14.42 -1.09
CA VAL A 264 -13.41 -14.37 0.29
C VAL A 264 -14.28 -13.13 0.47
N ASN A 265 -15.44 -13.15 -0.19
CA ASN A 265 -16.35 -12.02 -0.28
C ASN A 265 -17.46 -12.01 0.79
N ASP A 266 -17.49 -12.96 1.72
CA ASP A 266 -18.48 -13.02 2.80
C ASP A 266 -18.25 -11.90 3.82
N THR A 267 -19.26 -11.04 4.04
CA THR A 267 -19.21 -9.92 4.99
C THR A 267 -20.01 -10.16 6.28
N GLU A 268 -20.89 -11.17 6.28
CA GLU A 268 -21.74 -11.53 7.41
C GLU A 268 -21.32 -12.87 8.05
N PRO A 269 -21.38 -13.02 9.39
CA PRO A 269 -21.69 -11.99 10.39
C PRO A 269 -20.51 -11.02 10.65
N ALA A 270 -19.35 -11.31 10.07
CA ALA A 270 -18.19 -10.43 10.09
C ALA A 270 -17.33 -10.69 8.85
N ASP A 271 -16.67 -9.65 8.36
CA ASP A 271 -15.80 -9.74 7.20
C ASP A 271 -14.44 -10.36 7.56
N TYR A 272 -14.37 -11.69 7.47
CA TYR A 272 -13.17 -12.45 7.85
C TYR A 272 -11.90 -11.97 7.13
N ALA A 273 -12.00 -11.61 5.85
CA ALA A 273 -10.82 -11.20 5.09
C ALA A 273 -10.32 -9.81 5.52
N GLU A 274 -11.24 -8.87 5.75
CA GLU A 274 -10.93 -7.54 6.25
C GLU A 274 -10.34 -7.60 7.67
N GLU A 275 -10.99 -8.31 8.58
CA GLU A 275 -10.53 -8.46 9.97
C GLU A 275 -9.16 -9.10 10.06
N LYS A 276 -8.89 -10.15 9.25
CA LYS A 276 -7.56 -10.75 9.18
C LYS A 276 -6.52 -9.80 8.62
N TRP A 277 -6.87 -9.04 7.58
CA TRP A 277 -5.94 -8.07 6.98
C TRP A 277 -5.59 -6.95 7.96
N LYS A 278 -6.59 -6.41 8.68
CA LYS A 278 -6.41 -5.43 9.76
C LYS A 278 -5.55 -5.98 10.89
N SER A 279 -5.82 -7.21 11.34
CA SER A 279 -5.00 -7.91 12.35
C SER A 279 -3.53 -8.02 11.92
N ILE A 280 -3.27 -8.44 10.67
CA ILE A 280 -1.91 -8.52 10.12
C ILE A 280 -1.23 -7.15 10.15
N LYS A 281 -1.89 -6.08 9.68
CA LYS A 281 -1.34 -4.72 9.71
C LYS A 281 -1.05 -4.25 11.13
N SER A 282 -2.00 -4.44 12.04
CA SER A 282 -1.87 -4.06 13.45
C SER A 282 -0.66 -4.75 14.07
N LEU A 283 -0.51 -6.07 13.88
CA LEU A 283 0.66 -6.81 14.36
C LEU A 283 1.99 -6.26 13.85
N LEU A 284 2.05 -5.90 12.56
CA LEU A 284 3.27 -5.35 11.96
C LEU A 284 3.61 -3.95 12.48
N ASN A 285 2.62 -3.19 12.96
CA ASN A 285 2.78 -1.82 13.46
C ASN A 285 2.85 -1.72 15.00
N ASP A 286 2.57 -2.81 15.74
CA ASP A 286 2.44 -2.91 17.20
C ASP A 286 3.70 -2.51 18.01
N ARG A 287 4.81 -2.17 17.35
CA ARG A 287 6.11 -1.89 18.00
C ARG A 287 6.78 -0.58 17.59
N ASN A 288 6.04 0.37 17.00
CA ASN A 288 6.58 1.63 16.47
C ASN A 288 7.74 1.42 15.46
N ILE A 289 7.69 0.32 14.72
CA ILE A 289 8.67 0.01 13.69
C ILE A 289 7.90 -0.15 12.39
N ASP A 290 8.22 0.69 11.41
CA ASP A 290 7.73 0.51 10.05
C ASP A 290 8.48 -0.64 9.40
N VAL A 291 7.91 -1.85 9.48
CA VAL A 291 8.49 -3.03 8.85
C VAL A 291 8.11 -3.14 7.36
N GLY A 292 7.21 -2.27 6.88
CA GLY A 292 6.68 -2.27 5.52
C GLY A 292 5.95 -3.58 5.15
N PHE A 293 4.63 -3.53 4.99
CA PHE A 293 3.80 -4.71 4.67
C PHE A 293 4.31 -5.51 3.45
N VAL A 294 4.81 -4.82 2.42
CA VAL A 294 5.35 -5.44 1.20
C VAL A 294 6.61 -6.27 1.50
N GLN A 295 7.49 -5.78 2.36
CA GLN A 295 8.72 -6.48 2.73
C GLN A 295 8.40 -7.73 3.55
N PHE A 296 7.52 -7.61 4.56
CA PHE A 296 7.01 -8.75 5.31
C PHE A 296 6.45 -9.83 4.38
N TYR A 297 5.52 -9.46 3.49
CA TYR A 297 4.84 -10.41 2.63
C TYR A 297 5.84 -11.16 1.74
N ARG A 298 6.85 -10.47 1.22
CA ARG A 298 7.92 -11.08 0.42
C ARG A 298 8.69 -12.14 1.22
N TYR A 299 9.05 -11.87 2.48
CA TYR A 299 9.77 -12.86 3.30
C TYR A 299 8.90 -14.00 3.79
N PHE A 300 7.62 -13.74 4.08
CA PHE A 300 6.63 -14.79 4.25
C PHE A 300 6.64 -15.73 3.04
N TRP A 301 6.52 -15.17 1.83
CA TRP A 301 6.48 -15.95 0.60
C TRP A 301 7.74 -16.78 0.38
N ILE A 302 8.91 -16.14 0.48
CA ILE A 302 10.22 -16.77 0.23
C ILE A 302 10.55 -17.85 1.28
N SER A 303 10.11 -17.66 2.53
CA SER A 303 10.38 -18.61 3.61
C SER A 303 9.50 -19.87 3.55
N LYS A 304 8.35 -19.82 2.85
CA LYS A 304 7.36 -20.91 2.86
C LYS A 304 7.15 -21.60 1.52
N TYR A 305 7.19 -20.85 0.42
CA TYR A 305 6.78 -21.34 -0.90
C TYR A 305 7.97 -21.52 -1.84
N LYS A 306 8.52 -20.42 -2.35
CA LYS A 306 9.66 -20.40 -3.27
C LYS A 306 10.26 -19.01 -3.37
N LYS A 307 11.50 -18.92 -3.86
CA LYS A 307 12.12 -17.63 -4.21
C LYS A 307 11.25 -16.91 -5.25
N SER A 308 10.95 -15.65 -4.98
CA SER A 308 10.19 -14.79 -5.89
C SER A 308 10.71 -13.34 -5.84
N SER A 309 10.65 -12.66 -6.98
CA SER A 309 10.90 -11.22 -7.07
C SER A 309 9.60 -10.45 -6.88
N VAL A 310 9.68 -9.17 -6.47
CA VAL A 310 8.51 -8.30 -6.28
C VAL A 310 7.53 -8.34 -7.46
N ASN A 311 8.06 -8.31 -8.70
CA ASN A 311 7.25 -8.32 -9.92
C ASN A 311 6.60 -9.67 -10.26
N LYS A 312 7.13 -10.80 -9.75
CA LYS A 312 6.63 -12.16 -10.05
C LYS A 312 5.74 -12.71 -8.95
N LEU A 313 5.65 -12.01 -7.82
CA LEU A 313 4.98 -12.47 -6.61
C LEU A 313 3.50 -12.80 -6.85
N TYR A 314 2.80 -12.00 -7.67
CA TYR A 314 1.39 -12.25 -8.00
C TYR A 314 1.19 -13.51 -8.86
N ASP A 315 2.05 -13.73 -9.85
CA ASP A 315 1.98 -14.92 -10.71
C ASP A 315 2.35 -16.20 -9.95
N ASP A 316 3.35 -16.09 -9.06
CA ASP A 316 3.72 -17.15 -8.15
C ASP A 316 2.58 -17.47 -7.18
N PHE A 317 1.87 -16.47 -6.68
CA PHE A 317 0.66 -16.64 -5.88
C PHE A 317 -0.44 -17.40 -6.63
N LYS A 318 -0.81 -16.96 -7.84
CA LYS A 318 -1.86 -17.61 -8.66
C LYS A 318 -1.55 -19.05 -9.04
N SER A 319 -0.27 -19.37 -9.25
CA SER A 319 0.18 -20.72 -9.62
C SER A 319 0.27 -21.65 -8.40
N THR A 320 0.66 -21.13 -7.24
CA THR A 320 0.95 -21.92 -6.03
C THR A 320 -0.28 -22.13 -5.15
N ILE A 321 -1.14 -21.10 -4.99
CA ILE A 321 -2.30 -21.16 -4.10
C ILE A 321 -3.50 -21.72 -4.86
N ARG A 322 -3.59 -23.06 -4.86
CA ARG A 322 -4.66 -23.84 -5.48
C ARG A 322 -5.18 -24.93 -4.53
N PRO A 323 -6.44 -25.42 -4.69
CA PRO A 323 -7.45 -24.94 -5.64
C PRO A 323 -7.96 -23.54 -5.28
N VAL A 324 -8.50 -22.82 -6.27
CA VAL A 324 -9.10 -21.50 -6.07
C VAL A 324 -10.45 -21.68 -5.36
N SER A 325 -10.44 -21.59 -4.03
CA SER A 325 -11.63 -21.79 -3.19
C SER A 325 -11.61 -20.88 -1.96
N LYS A 326 -12.80 -20.54 -1.45
CA LYS A 326 -12.96 -19.75 -0.21
C LYS A 326 -12.17 -20.36 0.95
N LYS A 327 -12.27 -21.68 1.15
CA LYS A 327 -11.58 -22.41 2.21
C LYS A 327 -10.06 -22.23 2.13
N ARG A 328 -9.45 -22.51 0.97
CA ARG A 328 -8.00 -22.42 0.79
C ARG A 328 -7.46 -21.01 1.01
N TYR A 329 -8.23 -20.00 0.60
CA TYR A 329 -7.85 -18.59 0.75
C TYR A 329 -8.02 -18.08 2.20
N LYS A 330 -9.02 -18.56 2.94
CA LYS A 330 -9.11 -18.32 4.39
C LYS A 330 -7.94 -18.96 5.14
N GLU A 331 -7.58 -20.20 4.80
CA GLU A 331 -6.38 -20.86 5.34
C GLU A 331 -5.11 -20.04 5.02
N PHE A 332 -4.98 -19.55 3.78
CA PHE A 332 -3.85 -18.73 3.37
C PHE A 332 -3.75 -17.41 4.15
N LEU A 333 -4.88 -16.74 4.44
CA LEU A 333 -4.90 -15.55 5.29
C LEU A 333 -4.45 -15.86 6.72
N ALA A 334 -4.91 -16.97 7.30
CA ALA A 334 -4.45 -17.42 8.62
C ALA A 334 -2.93 -17.69 8.61
N GLU A 335 -2.39 -18.31 7.55
CA GLU A 335 -0.95 -18.54 7.42
C GLU A 335 -0.13 -17.24 7.37
N ILE A 336 -0.66 -16.19 6.73
CA ILE A 336 -0.02 -14.86 6.69
C ILE A 336 0.00 -14.27 8.10
N GLU A 337 -1.15 -14.26 8.79
CA GLU A 337 -1.28 -13.73 10.15
C GLU A 337 -0.40 -14.46 11.16
N ASP A 338 -0.36 -15.80 11.11
CA ASP A 338 0.53 -16.61 11.95
C ASP A 338 2.00 -16.24 11.71
N THR A 339 2.37 -16.03 10.45
CA THR A 339 3.74 -15.63 10.12
C THR A 339 4.03 -14.19 10.52
N ALA A 340 3.06 -13.28 10.46
CA ALA A 340 3.20 -11.90 10.93
C ALA A 340 3.54 -11.85 12.42
N ARG A 341 2.85 -12.65 13.25
CA ARG A 341 3.14 -12.77 14.69
C ARG A 341 4.57 -13.22 14.97
N ILE A 342 5.12 -14.10 14.14
CA ILE A 342 6.50 -14.57 14.28
C ILE A 342 7.48 -13.52 13.75
N TYR A 343 7.16 -12.89 12.62
CA TYR A 343 8.03 -11.93 11.95
C TYR A 343 8.33 -10.72 12.83
N VAL A 344 7.34 -10.21 13.55
CA VAL A 344 7.52 -9.10 14.50
C VAL A 344 8.56 -9.45 15.58
N LYS A 345 8.62 -10.71 16.03
CA LYS A 345 9.66 -11.20 16.97
C LYS A 345 11.05 -11.25 16.34
N THR A 346 11.16 -11.37 15.02
CA THR A 346 12.45 -11.33 14.31
C THR A 346 12.97 -9.91 14.10
N VAL A 347 12.07 -8.94 14.00
CA VAL A 347 12.41 -7.54 13.72
C VAL A 347 12.66 -6.80 15.02
N SER A 348 11.83 -7.02 16.04
CA SER A 348 11.91 -6.30 17.30
C SER A 348 11.65 -7.22 18.48
N PRO A 349 12.55 -8.18 18.76
CA PRO A 349 12.35 -9.15 19.82
C PRO A 349 12.21 -8.45 21.19
N GLN A 350 11.11 -8.72 21.89
CA GLN A 350 10.86 -8.27 23.25
C GLN A 350 11.00 -9.42 24.24
N ARG A 351 11.32 -9.11 25.50
CA ARG A 351 11.47 -10.11 26.56
C ARG A 351 10.17 -10.87 26.84
N ASN A 352 9.01 -10.24 26.62
CA ASN A 352 7.70 -10.83 26.86
C ASN A 352 7.27 -11.80 25.74
N ASP A 353 7.96 -11.81 24.59
CA ASP A 353 7.68 -12.75 23.50
C ASP A 353 8.03 -14.20 23.84
N PHE A 354 8.82 -14.39 24.90
CA PHE A 354 9.38 -15.68 25.29
C PHE A 354 9.05 -15.98 26.76
N GLN A 355 8.47 -17.16 27.01
CA GLN A 355 7.95 -17.55 28.33
C GLN A 355 9.01 -17.56 29.45
N ASN A 356 10.30 -17.67 29.15
CA ASN A 356 11.39 -17.72 30.14
C ASN A 356 12.45 -16.61 29.90
N LYS A 357 12.37 -15.53 30.68
CA LYS A 357 13.18 -14.31 30.50
C LYS A 357 14.70 -14.54 30.57
N LYS A 358 15.19 -15.48 31.40
CA LYS A 358 16.64 -15.74 31.55
C LYS A 358 17.19 -16.60 30.42
N GLU A 359 16.43 -17.59 29.98
CA GLU A 359 16.91 -18.50 28.94
C GLU A 359 16.98 -17.81 27.57
N TYR A 360 16.09 -16.88 27.26
CA TYR A 360 16.02 -16.27 25.93
C TYR A 360 16.87 -15.00 25.78
N PHE A 361 17.55 -14.54 26.84
CA PHE A 361 18.33 -13.30 26.81
C PHE A 361 19.37 -13.27 25.69
N GLY A 362 20.23 -14.29 25.61
CA GLY A 362 21.25 -14.37 24.55
C GLY A 362 20.64 -14.46 23.14
N LEU A 363 19.54 -15.19 22.98
CA LEU A 363 18.84 -15.29 21.69
C LEU A 363 18.28 -13.93 21.24
N ILE A 364 17.66 -13.19 22.16
CA ILE A 364 17.10 -11.86 21.89
C ILE A 364 18.23 -10.92 21.48
N GLN A 365 19.36 -10.95 22.18
CA GLN A 365 20.52 -10.13 21.84
C GLN A 365 21.02 -10.44 20.43
N SER A 366 21.22 -11.71 20.09
CA SER A 366 21.67 -12.11 18.75
C SER A 366 20.71 -11.68 17.64
N ILE A 367 19.39 -11.80 17.87
CA ILE A 367 18.40 -11.35 16.89
C ILE A 367 18.45 -9.82 16.73
N LYS A 368 18.66 -9.06 17.82
CA LYS A 368 18.85 -7.61 17.74
C LYS A 368 20.12 -7.24 16.99
N VAL A 369 21.24 -7.88 17.30
CA VAL A 369 22.51 -7.63 16.58
C VAL A 369 22.34 -7.88 15.08
N LEU A 370 21.69 -8.98 14.70
CA LEU A 370 21.40 -9.28 13.30
C LEU A 370 20.48 -8.25 12.61
N SER A 371 19.51 -7.70 13.34
CA SER A 371 18.47 -6.82 12.80
C SER A 371 18.82 -5.33 12.85
N ASP A 372 19.44 -4.87 13.95
CA ASP A 372 19.67 -3.47 14.28
C ASP A 372 21.11 -3.07 13.96
N ASP A 373 22.10 -3.86 14.41
CA ASP A 373 23.52 -3.53 14.25
C ASP A 373 24.02 -3.89 12.85
N PHE A 374 23.81 -5.14 12.41
CA PHE A 374 24.26 -5.58 11.08
C PHE A 374 23.26 -5.24 9.96
N ASN A 375 22.02 -4.91 10.32
CA ASN A 375 20.91 -4.60 9.40
C ASN A 375 20.72 -5.64 8.26
N ILE A 376 20.88 -6.93 8.58
CA ILE A 376 20.80 -8.01 7.58
C ILE A 376 19.38 -8.50 7.41
N VAL A 377 18.62 -7.79 6.59
CA VAL A 377 17.19 -8.05 6.40
C VAL A 377 16.89 -9.47 5.87
N GLN A 378 17.80 -10.08 5.11
CA GLN A 378 17.62 -11.41 4.52
C GLN A 378 17.63 -12.55 5.55
N VAL A 379 18.33 -12.38 6.69
CA VAL A 379 18.40 -13.41 7.74
C VAL A 379 17.02 -13.67 8.36
N ARG A 380 16.12 -12.68 8.28
CA ARG A 380 14.72 -12.79 8.74
C ARG A 380 14.00 -13.98 8.09
N ILE A 381 14.33 -14.33 6.85
CA ILE A 381 13.76 -15.51 6.14
C ILE A 381 14.03 -16.80 6.93
N ALA A 382 15.26 -16.97 7.43
CA ALA A 382 15.67 -18.13 8.23
C ALA A 382 15.12 -18.06 9.66
N LEU A 383 15.17 -16.87 10.30
CA LEU A 383 14.66 -16.67 11.65
C LEU A 383 13.17 -16.99 11.77
N ILE A 384 12.34 -16.59 10.79
CA ILE A 384 10.91 -16.93 10.78
C ILE A 384 10.72 -18.45 10.83
N ALA A 385 11.41 -19.21 9.98
CA ALA A 385 11.26 -20.66 9.91
C ALA A 385 11.78 -21.36 11.17
N LEU A 386 12.88 -20.87 11.75
CA LEU A 386 13.45 -21.36 13.00
C LEU A 386 12.50 -21.17 14.19
N LEU A 387 11.95 -19.96 14.35
CA LEU A 387 10.99 -19.66 15.41
C LEU A 387 9.70 -20.47 15.25
N GLU A 388 9.18 -20.60 14.03
CA GLU A 388 8.00 -21.44 13.78
C GLU A 388 8.27 -22.92 14.09
N ALA A 389 9.43 -23.45 13.68
CA ALA A 389 9.83 -24.82 14.01
C ALA A 389 9.96 -25.04 15.52
N LYS A 390 10.40 -24.02 16.27
CA LYS A 390 10.45 -24.05 17.73
C LYS A 390 9.06 -24.03 18.37
N GLU A 391 8.14 -23.22 17.86
CA GLU A 391 6.75 -23.15 18.32
C GLU A 391 6.02 -24.48 18.08
N LYS A 392 6.28 -25.12 16.93
CA LYS A 392 5.74 -26.46 16.60
C LYS A 392 6.45 -27.61 17.33
N GLY A 393 7.51 -27.35 18.11
CA GLY A 393 8.26 -28.38 18.82
C GLY A 393 9.13 -29.31 17.95
N ILE A 394 9.38 -28.93 16.69
CA ILE A 394 10.24 -29.66 15.75
C ILE A 394 11.71 -29.53 16.14
N ILE A 395 12.11 -28.36 16.66
CA ILE A 395 13.45 -28.11 17.20
C ILE A 395 13.39 -27.71 18.67
N THR A 396 14.46 -28.02 19.40
CA THR A 396 14.65 -27.63 20.80
C THR A 396 15.19 -26.19 20.93
N LEU A 397 15.06 -25.57 22.11
CA LEU A 397 15.63 -24.25 22.37
C LEU A 397 17.16 -24.24 22.21
N LYS A 398 17.84 -25.31 22.63
CA LYS A 398 19.30 -25.45 22.48
C LYS A 398 19.71 -25.40 21.00
N GLN A 399 18.97 -26.09 20.14
CA GLN A 399 19.22 -26.08 18.70
C GLN A 399 18.93 -24.71 18.09
N LEU A 400 17.81 -24.07 18.47
CA LEU A 400 17.48 -22.73 18.02
C LEU A 400 18.61 -21.73 18.33
N LYS A 401 19.06 -21.68 19.60
CA LYS A 401 20.15 -20.80 20.03
C LYS A 401 21.44 -21.06 19.27
N SER A 402 21.82 -22.34 19.17
CA SER A 402 23.02 -22.73 18.44
C SER A 402 23.01 -22.17 17.02
N ILE A 403 21.91 -22.35 16.28
CA ILE A 403 21.82 -21.86 14.89
C ILE A 403 21.82 -20.34 14.82
N VAL A 404 21.11 -19.66 15.72
CA VAL A 404 21.09 -18.18 15.71
C VAL A 404 22.46 -17.60 16.04
N TYR A 405 23.22 -18.20 16.96
CA TYR A 405 24.59 -17.78 17.25
C TYR A 405 25.53 -18.04 16.07
N GLU A 406 25.39 -19.17 15.36
CA GLU A 406 26.15 -19.41 14.13
C GLU A 406 25.80 -18.38 13.03
N LEU A 407 24.52 -17.99 12.91
CA LEU A 407 24.10 -16.93 11.98
C LEU A 407 24.71 -15.58 12.36
N GLU A 408 24.72 -15.22 13.64
CA GLU A 408 25.36 -14.00 14.14
C GLU A 408 26.86 -14.01 13.84
N ASN A 409 27.58 -15.07 14.19
CA ASN A 409 29.03 -15.20 13.95
C ASN A 409 29.38 -15.15 12.45
N PHE A 410 28.58 -15.82 11.62
CA PHE A 410 28.72 -15.77 10.17
C PHE A 410 28.51 -14.34 9.65
N HIS A 411 27.42 -13.68 10.05
CA HIS A 411 27.12 -12.33 9.56
C HIS A 411 28.08 -11.27 10.09
N PHE A 412 28.59 -11.44 11.30
CA PHE A 412 29.65 -10.58 11.84
C PHE A 412 30.89 -10.63 10.94
N SER A 413 31.41 -11.83 10.66
CA SER A 413 32.62 -11.96 9.82
C SER A 413 32.36 -11.60 8.35
N TYR A 414 31.33 -12.18 7.74
CA TYR A 414 31.07 -12.09 6.31
C TYR A 414 30.51 -10.72 5.90
N ASN A 415 29.55 -10.17 6.65
CA ASN A 415 28.88 -8.91 6.30
C ASN A 415 29.42 -7.72 7.07
N ALA A 416 29.48 -7.81 8.40
CA ALA A 416 29.83 -6.66 9.21
C ALA A 416 31.30 -6.28 8.98
N ILE A 417 32.23 -7.24 9.11
CA ILE A 417 33.65 -6.96 8.95
C ILE A 417 34.07 -6.92 7.47
N CYS A 418 33.74 -7.96 6.70
CA CYS A 418 34.28 -8.10 5.34
C CYS A 418 33.39 -7.49 4.23
N SER A 419 32.27 -6.86 4.58
CA SER A 419 31.35 -6.19 3.63
C SER A 419 30.96 -7.03 2.40
N LYS A 420 30.86 -8.36 2.55
CA LYS A 420 30.60 -9.27 1.43
C LYS A 420 29.14 -9.18 0.96
N PRO A 421 28.86 -9.44 -0.33
CA PRO A 421 27.51 -9.34 -0.87
C PRO A 421 26.57 -10.43 -0.32
N THR A 422 25.33 -10.04 0.00
CA THR A 422 24.27 -10.90 0.56
C THR A 422 23.42 -11.62 -0.49
N ASN A 423 23.64 -11.36 -1.79
CA ASN A 423 22.79 -11.86 -2.88
C ASN A 423 22.63 -13.40 -2.91
N ARG A 424 23.67 -14.13 -2.48
CA ARG A 424 23.66 -15.60 -2.42
C ARG A 424 22.88 -16.12 -1.21
N LEU A 425 22.80 -15.36 -0.13
CA LEU A 425 22.23 -15.78 1.15
C LEU A 425 20.72 -15.97 1.07
N GLU A 426 20.01 -15.15 0.30
CA GLU A 426 18.56 -15.30 0.13
C GLU A 426 18.17 -16.68 -0.43
N LYS A 427 18.98 -17.23 -1.35
CA LYS A 427 18.73 -18.57 -1.91
C LYS A 427 18.94 -19.66 -0.86
N ILE A 428 20.00 -19.55 -0.06
CA ILE A 428 20.34 -20.47 1.02
C ILE A 428 19.21 -20.45 2.07
N TYR A 429 18.86 -19.27 2.57
CA TYR A 429 17.80 -19.09 3.56
C TYR A 429 16.43 -19.50 3.06
N SER A 430 16.07 -19.21 1.80
CA SER A 430 14.81 -19.68 1.22
C SER A 430 14.73 -21.20 1.19
N SER A 431 15.76 -21.87 0.68
CA SER A 431 15.79 -23.33 0.54
C SER A 431 15.75 -24.00 1.92
N PHE A 432 16.55 -23.51 2.86
CA PHE A 432 16.55 -23.93 4.25
C PHE A 432 15.16 -23.78 4.90
N SER A 433 14.56 -22.59 4.82
CA SER A 433 13.27 -22.30 5.46
C SER A 433 12.14 -23.16 4.90
N ILE A 434 12.10 -23.36 3.58
CA ILE A 434 11.09 -24.21 2.94
C ILE A 434 11.22 -25.66 3.40
N ASN A 435 12.46 -26.17 3.44
CA ASN A 435 12.72 -27.55 3.89
C ASN A 435 12.37 -27.74 5.36
N LEU A 436 12.76 -26.78 6.22
CA LEU A 436 12.47 -26.84 7.65
C LEU A 436 10.97 -26.77 7.94
N ARG A 437 10.23 -25.88 7.25
CA ARG A 437 8.77 -25.75 7.43
C ARG A 437 7.98 -26.97 6.97
N LYS A 438 8.48 -27.71 5.97
CA LYS A 438 7.88 -28.98 5.50
C LYS A 438 8.21 -30.17 6.40
N CYS A 439 9.17 -30.02 7.30
CA CYS A 439 9.65 -31.09 8.15
C CYS A 439 8.72 -31.33 9.34
N SER A 440 8.34 -32.59 9.56
CA SER A 440 7.61 -33.06 10.75
C SER A 440 8.48 -33.92 11.68
N ASP A 441 9.68 -34.30 11.24
CA ASP A 441 10.58 -35.22 11.95
C ASP A 441 11.77 -34.47 12.58
N LYS A 442 12.02 -34.73 13.86
CA LYS A 442 13.11 -34.10 14.63
C LYS A 442 14.50 -34.51 14.14
N VAL A 443 14.66 -35.71 13.58
CA VAL A 443 15.93 -36.20 13.02
C VAL A 443 16.24 -35.47 11.72
N LYS A 444 15.29 -35.45 10.78
CA LYS A 444 15.43 -34.70 9.53
C LYS A 444 15.64 -33.21 9.78
N ALA A 445 14.98 -32.64 10.78
CA ALA A 445 15.20 -31.26 11.17
C ALA A 445 16.67 -31.01 11.56
N ARG A 446 17.31 -31.91 12.31
CA ARG A 446 18.75 -31.80 12.65
C ARG A 446 19.64 -31.82 11.42
N GLU A 447 19.32 -32.64 10.42
CA GLU A 447 20.08 -32.69 9.16
C GLU A 447 19.95 -31.39 8.39
N ILE A 448 18.73 -30.83 8.29
CA ILE A 448 18.47 -29.54 7.66
C ILE A 448 19.23 -28.40 8.38
N LEU A 449 19.26 -28.41 9.72
CA LEU A 449 20.03 -27.43 10.49
C LEU A 449 21.54 -27.53 10.21
N LYS A 450 22.09 -28.75 10.11
CA LYS A 450 23.51 -28.96 9.77
C LYS A 450 23.84 -28.53 8.35
N ASP A 451 22.95 -28.83 7.39
CA ASP A 451 23.13 -28.44 6.00
C ASP A 451 23.20 -26.92 5.84
N LEU A 452 22.37 -26.16 6.57
CA LEU A 452 22.47 -24.70 6.62
C LEU A 452 23.88 -24.24 7.05
N ILE A 453 24.38 -24.75 8.17
CA ILE A 453 25.71 -24.38 8.68
C ILE A 453 26.78 -24.73 7.64
N ASN A 454 26.70 -25.90 7.02
CA ASN A 454 27.68 -26.30 6.01
C ASN A 454 27.69 -25.37 4.79
N GLN A 455 26.51 -24.95 4.32
CA GLN A 455 26.40 -24.00 3.21
C GLN A 455 26.95 -22.61 3.57
N LEU A 456 26.76 -22.17 4.82
CA LEU A 456 27.33 -20.90 5.31
C LEU A 456 28.85 -21.00 5.50
N ASN A 457 29.34 -22.11 6.05
CA ASN A 457 30.76 -22.36 6.23
C ASN A 457 31.52 -22.43 4.90
N ALA A 458 30.87 -22.93 3.84
CA ALA A 458 31.45 -22.90 2.49
C ALA A 458 31.62 -21.48 1.93
N LEU A 459 30.92 -20.49 2.48
CA LEU A 459 31.06 -19.08 2.14
C LEU A 459 31.89 -18.29 3.17
N TYR A 460 32.35 -18.94 4.24
CA TYR A 460 33.04 -18.28 5.33
C TYR A 460 34.34 -17.64 4.85
N VAL A 461 34.64 -16.44 5.34
CA VAL A 461 35.86 -15.70 4.99
C VAL A 461 37.09 -16.38 5.59
N SER A 462 38.21 -16.33 4.87
CA SER A 462 39.47 -16.86 5.42
C SER A 462 39.91 -16.04 6.62
N TYR A 463 40.64 -16.66 7.56
CA TYR A 463 41.14 -15.94 8.74
C TYR A 463 42.01 -14.74 8.36
N GLN A 464 42.88 -14.88 7.36
CA GLN A 464 43.74 -13.79 6.88
C GLN A 464 42.93 -12.61 6.34
N GLU A 465 41.87 -12.89 5.58
CA GLU A 465 40.97 -11.86 5.06
C GLU A 465 40.23 -11.15 6.20
N PHE A 466 39.66 -11.91 7.12
CA PHE A 466 38.99 -11.37 8.30
C PHE A 466 39.93 -10.49 9.14
N GLU A 467 41.13 -10.98 9.46
CA GLU A 467 42.12 -10.25 10.25
C GLU A 467 42.50 -8.92 9.59
N SER A 468 42.69 -8.92 8.27
CA SER A 468 43.08 -7.73 7.52
C SER A 468 42.02 -6.62 7.56
N GLU A 469 40.73 -6.96 7.58
CA GLU A 469 39.65 -6.00 7.69
C GLU A 469 39.34 -5.64 9.15
N PHE A 470 39.43 -6.61 10.06
CA PHE A 470 39.14 -6.42 11.48
C PHE A 470 40.09 -5.40 12.14
N ILE A 471 41.38 -5.42 11.80
CA ILE A 471 42.36 -4.47 12.36
C ILE A 471 42.09 -3.02 11.92
N LYS A 472 41.31 -2.80 10.85
CA LYS A 472 40.92 -1.46 10.40
C LYS A 472 39.81 -0.83 11.24
N LEU A 473 39.14 -1.60 12.10
CA LEU A 473 38.08 -1.09 12.96
C LEU A 473 38.65 -0.06 13.95
N SER A 474 37.97 1.08 14.04
CA SER A 474 38.32 2.15 14.98
C SER A 474 37.10 2.53 15.80
N TYR A 475 37.29 2.73 17.10
CA TYR A 475 36.23 3.19 17.98
C TYR A 475 35.83 4.65 17.66
N SER A 476 34.54 4.90 17.52
CA SER A 476 33.95 6.24 17.47
C SER A 476 33.00 6.44 18.65
N LYS A 477 33.03 7.63 19.28
CA LYS A 477 32.05 8.04 20.29
C LYS A 477 30.70 8.45 19.69
N HIS A 478 30.65 8.67 18.38
CA HIS A 478 29.45 9.11 17.67
C HIS A 478 28.93 7.96 16.81
N ASP A 479 27.66 7.60 16.99
CA ASP A 479 26.93 6.73 16.05
C ASP A 479 26.85 7.42 14.70
N THR A 480 27.61 6.92 13.73
CA THR A 480 27.47 7.28 12.32
C THR A 480 26.95 6.08 11.56
N ILE A 481 26.14 6.29 10.52
CA ILE A 481 25.53 5.24 9.69
C ILE A 481 26.59 4.35 9.00
N THR A 482 27.84 4.82 8.94
CA THR A 482 29.01 4.11 8.41
C THR A 482 29.78 3.30 9.46
N ASN A 483 29.43 3.42 10.74
CA ASN A 483 29.95 2.51 11.76
C ASN A 483 29.28 1.16 11.53
N ILE A 484 30.09 0.14 11.30
CA ILE A 484 29.66 -1.25 11.33
C ILE A 484 29.85 -1.79 12.75
#